data_AF-A0A2T2W8Y4-F1
#
_entry.id   AF-A0A2T2W8Y4-F1
#
_cell.length_a   1.000
_cell.length_b   1.000
_cell.length_c   1.000
_cell.angle_alpha   90.00
_cell.angle_beta   90.00
_cell.angle_gamma   90.00
#
_symmetry.space_group_name_H-M   'P 1'
#
loop_
_entity.id
_entity.type
_entity.pdbx_description
1 polymer ?
#
loop_
_entity_poly.entity_id
_entity_poly.type
_entity_poly.pdbx_seq_one_letter_code
_entity_poly.pdbx_strand_id
1 'polypeptide(L)'
;MNDSLTQLRTLTEIIKDAVASKEEEDSKKLVYFIRRSLGQVGLSGQYEESEVLIQAYIRIRDKILSGVYIHNFLPYLSRVCYLIILEESRKRKSQIKLRQKLRCLDNIQAVSEQSSYSEAFSEELIDSLWDSFSALTESDKEILRLRIVSGLSWREIAIILVERGEEPSFHKGLEPKLRKQGERALVKLRNKLSSVDES
;
A
#
# COMPACT_ATOMS: atom_id res chain seq x y z
N MET A 1 7.75 24.33 -27.29
CA MET A 1 7.02 23.12 -27.74
C MET A 1 7.94 22.05 -28.34
N ASN A 2 9.02 22.38 -29.07
CA ASN A 2 9.90 21.36 -29.67
C ASN A 2 10.71 20.52 -28.66
N ASP A 3 10.93 21.04 -27.46
CA ASP A 3 11.84 20.41 -26.49
C ASP A 3 11.25 19.14 -25.85
N SER A 4 9.96 19.16 -25.50
CA SER A 4 9.25 18.00 -24.94
C SER A 4 9.17 16.82 -25.92
N LEU A 5 9.00 17.09 -27.22
CA LEU A 5 8.97 16.04 -28.24
C LEU A 5 10.33 15.35 -28.41
N THR A 6 11.40 16.14 -28.38
CA THR A 6 12.78 15.61 -28.40
C THR A 6 13.02 14.72 -27.18
N GLN A 7 12.64 15.18 -25.99
CA GLN A 7 12.75 14.44 -24.75
C GLN A 7 11.97 13.12 -24.75
N LEU A 8 10.73 13.13 -25.25
CA LEU A 8 9.92 11.93 -25.40
C LEU A 8 10.57 10.94 -26.36
N ARG A 9 11.08 11.41 -27.50
CA ARG A 9 11.77 10.55 -28.46
C ARG A 9 13.01 9.90 -27.86
N THR A 10 13.85 10.68 -27.16
CA THR A 10 15.03 10.15 -26.46
C THR A 10 14.65 9.10 -25.43
N LEU A 11 13.61 9.35 -24.62
CA LEU A 11 13.12 8.39 -23.65
C LEU A 11 12.64 7.10 -24.33
N THR A 12 11.85 7.20 -25.40
CA THR A 12 11.32 6.03 -26.12
C THR A 12 12.44 5.19 -26.72
N GLU A 13 13.47 5.79 -27.32
CA GLU A 13 14.60 5.04 -27.88
C GLU A 13 15.38 4.29 -26.78
N ILE A 14 15.74 4.95 -25.68
CA ILE A 14 16.47 4.32 -24.56
C ILE A 14 15.68 3.12 -24.00
N ILE A 15 14.37 3.28 -23.78
CA ILE A 15 13.55 2.20 -23.23
C ILE A 15 13.39 1.06 -24.25
N LYS A 16 13.17 1.38 -25.52
CA LYS A 16 13.05 0.39 -26.59
C LYS A 16 14.32 -0.45 -26.72
N ASP A 17 15.49 0.19 -26.65
CA ASP A 17 16.77 -0.48 -26.76
C ASP A 17 17.10 -1.33 -25.52
N ALA A 18 16.76 -0.83 -24.33
CA ALA A 18 16.86 -1.59 -23.08
C ALA A 18 15.94 -2.82 -23.06
N VAL A 19 14.69 -2.70 -23.51
CA VAL A 19 13.73 -3.82 -23.56
C VAL A 19 14.09 -4.83 -24.65
N ALA A 20 14.52 -4.35 -25.83
CA ALA A 20 14.94 -5.22 -26.92
C ALA A 20 16.31 -5.88 -26.68
N SER A 21 16.95 -5.65 -25.52
CA SER A 21 18.28 -6.18 -25.19
C SER A 21 19.32 -5.86 -26.26
N LYS A 22 19.22 -4.68 -26.90
CA LYS A 22 20.18 -4.29 -27.94
C LYS A 22 21.55 -4.04 -27.33
N GLU A 23 22.56 -4.08 -28.19
CA GLU A 23 23.98 -4.02 -27.83
C GLU A 23 24.44 -2.67 -27.25
N GLU A 24 23.58 -1.66 -27.17
CA GLU A 24 23.94 -0.30 -26.75
C GLU A 24 24.40 -0.26 -25.29
N GLU A 25 25.54 0.39 -25.06
CA GLU A 25 26.28 0.34 -23.80
C GLU A 25 25.46 0.92 -22.62
N ASP A 26 24.74 2.01 -22.85
CA ASP A 26 23.94 2.67 -21.82
C ASP A 26 22.70 1.87 -21.43
N SER A 27 22.04 1.27 -22.43
CA SER A 27 20.91 0.36 -22.23
C SER A 27 21.33 -0.87 -21.41
N LYS A 28 22.49 -1.47 -21.72
CA LYS A 28 23.07 -2.57 -20.93
C LYS A 28 23.39 -2.16 -19.49
N LYS A 29 24.01 -0.99 -19.30
CA LYS A 29 24.31 -0.46 -17.95
C LYS A 29 23.06 -0.25 -17.12
N LEU A 30 21.99 0.26 -17.73
CA LEU A 30 20.71 0.47 -17.06
C LEU A 30 20.06 -0.86 -16.65
N VAL A 31 19.98 -1.84 -17.56
CA VAL A 31 19.42 -3.16 -17.25
C VAL A 31 20.23 -3.84 -16.14
N TYR A 32 21.57 -3.80 -16.22
CA TYR A 32 22.44 -4.33 -15.17
C TYR A 32 22.21 -3.64 -13.82
N PHE A 33 22.07 -2.31 -13.82
CA PHE A 33 21.77 -1.53 -12.63
C PHE A 33 20.43 -1.95 -12.01
N ILE A 34 19.38 -2.12 -12.82
CA ILE A 34 18.05 -2.56 -12.37
C ILE A 34 18.12 -3.97 -11.80
N ARG A 35 18.71 -4.92 -12.53
CA ARG A 35 18.89 -6.31 -12.09
C ARG A 35 19.62 -6.39 -10.74
N ARG A 36 20.74 -5.67 -10.63
CA ARG A 36 21.52 -5.60 -9.38
C ARG A 36 20.68 -5.02 -8.25
N SER A 37 19.95 -3.94 -8.51
CA SER A 37 19.12 -3.27 -7.50
C SER A 37 17.99 -4.17 -7.01
N LEU A 38 17.31 -4.89 -7.91
CA LEU A 38 16.30 -5.90 -7.57
C LEU A 38 16.87 -7.00 -6.67
N GLY A 39 18.08 -7.48 -6.97
CA GLY A 39 18.78 -8.45 -6.12
C GLY A 39 19.09 -7.93 -4.73
N GLN A 40 19.59 -6.69 -4.64
CA GLN A 40 19.92 -6.07 -3.35
C GLN A 40 18.71 -5.92 -2.42
N VAL A 41 17.51 -5.70 -2.97
CA VAL A 41 16.28 -5.57 -2.16
C VAL A 41 15.50 -6.89 -2.04
N GLY A 42 16.04 -7.98 -2.57
CA GLY A 42 15.44 -9.33 -2.50
C GLY A 42 14.22 -9.51 -3.41
N LEU A 43 14.06 -8.72 -4.47
CA LEU A 43 12.98 -8.80 -5.46
C LEU A 43 13.37 -9.60 -6.72
N SER A 44 14.59 -10.12 -6.81
CA SER A 44 15.00 -11.00 -7.92
C SER A 44 14.03 -12.16 -8.13
N GLY A 45 13.62 -12.38 -9.38
CA GLY A 45 12.71 -13.46 -9.77
C GLY A 45 11.23 -13.20 -9.46
N GLN A 46 10.90 -12.08 -8.81
CA GLN A 46 9.52 -11.63 -8.59
C GLN A 46 9.14 -10.44 -9.47
N TYR A 47 10.15 -9.65 -9.84
CA TYR A 47 10.01 -8.53 -10.75
C TYR A 47 11.06 -8.65 -11.85
N GLU A 48 10.64 -8.33 -13.06
CA GLU A 48 11.53 -8.26 -14.21
C GLU A 48 12.03 -6.83 -14.43
N GLU A 49 13.18 -6.70 -15.09
CA GLU A 49 13.73 -5.39 -15.43
C GLU A 49 12.81 -4.62 -16.39
N SER A 50 12.13 -5.36 -17.28
CA SER A 50 11.13 -4.85 -18.24
C SER A 50 10.00 -4.10 -17.52
N GLU A 51 9.46 -4.66 -16.43
CA GLU A 51 8.38 -4.07 -15.63
C GLU A 51 8.82 -2.75 -15.00
N VAL A 52 10.04 -2.72 -14.43
CA VAL A 52 10.61 -1.50 -13.83
C VAL A 52 10.78 -0.42 -14.91
N LEU A 53 11.27 -0.78 -16.08
CA LEU A 53 11.46 0.13 -17.21
C LEU A 53 10.14 0.70 -17.73
N ILE A 54 9.10 -0.13 -17.87
CA ILE A 54 7.77 0.31 -18.31
C ILE A 54 7.17 1.30 -17.31
N GLN A 55 7.26 1.01 -16.01
CA GLN A 55 6.78 1.94 -14.98
C GLN A 55 7.56 3.25 -14.97
N ALA A 56 8.88 3.18 -15.12
CA ALA A 56 9.73 4.37 -15.20
C ALA A 56 9.37 5.22 -16.42
N TYR A 57 9.16 4.58 -17.58
CA TYR A 57 8.71 5.23 -18.80
C TYR A 57 7.43 6.03 -18.58
N ILE A 58 6.39 5.42 -18.00
CA ILE A 58 5.10 6.09 -17.74
C ILE A 58 5.31 7.33 -16.86
N ARG A 59 6.01 7.19 -15.73
CA ARG A 59 6.23 8.31 -14.79
C ARG A 59 7.02 9.46 -15.42
N ILE A 60 8.03 9.14 -16.24
CA ILE A 60 8.87 10.14 -16.88
C ILE A 60 8.11 10.81 -18.02
N ARG A 61 7.38 10.05 -18.84
CA ARG A 61 6.53 10.57 -19.90
C ARG A 61 5.53 11.57 -19.36
N ASP A 62 4.79 11.20 -18.31
CA ASP A 62 3.75 12.06 -17.73
C ASP A 62 4.37 13.35 -17.15
N LYS A 63 5.61 13.28 -16.65
CA LYS A 63 6.37 14.44 -16.17
C LYS A 63 6.88 15.34 -17.30
N ILE A 64 7.27 14.79 -18.45
CA ILE A 64 7.63 15.59 -19.63
C ILE A 64 6.37 16.26 -20.21
N LEU A 65 5.24 15.55 -20.26
CA LEU A 65 3.96 16.07 -20.74
C LEU A 65 3.43 17.20 -19.87
N SER A 66 3.74 17.23 -18.57
CA SER A 66 3.43 18.36 -17.70
C SER A 66 4.38 19.57 -17.87
N GLY A 67 5.30 19.51 -18.82
CA GLY A 67 6.22 20.60 -19.17
C GLY A 67 7.51 20.62 -18.34
N VAL A 68 7.79 19.59 -17.54
CA VAL A 68 9.04 19.52 -16.78
C VAL A 68 10.19 19.08 -17.67
N TYR A 69 11.19 19.94 -17.80
CA TYR A 69 12.43 19.61 -18.49
C TYR A 69 13.33 18.75 -17.60
N ILE A 70 13.84 17.64 -18.14
CA ILE A 70 14.76 16.74 -17.45
C ILE A 70 16.17 16.93 -17.99
N HIS A 71 17.04 17.52 -17.16
CA HIS A 71 18.47 17.54 -17.43
C HIS A 71 19.07 16.16 -17.16
N ASN A 72 19.83 15.63 -18.12
CA ASN A 72 20.51 14.32 -18.06
C ASN A 72 19.56 13.13 -17.88
N PHE A 73 19.03 12.63 -18.99
CA PHE A 73 18.02 11.56 -19.02
C PHE A 73 18.44 10.29 -18.31
N LEU A 74 19.63 9.76 -18.60
CA LEU A 74 20.05 8.45 -18.11
C LEU A 74 20.20 8.40 -16.57
N PRO A 75 20.90 9.34 -15.91
CA PRO A 75 20.92 9.40 -14.44
C PRO A 75 19.53 9.58 -13.82
N TYR A 76 18.68 10.41 -14.44
CA TYR A 76 17.32 10.63 -13.95
C TYR A 76 16.47 9.37 -14.07
N LEU A 77 16.55 8.67 -15.19
CA LEU A 77 15.89 7.39 -15.44
C LEU A 77 16.32 6.33 -14.43
N SER A 78 17.63 6.14 -14.23
CA SER A 78 18.19 5.24 -13.21
C SER A 78 17.65 5.54 -11.81
N ARG A 79 17.56 6.82 -11.45
CA ARG A 79 16.97 7.25 -10.17
C ARG A 79 15.50 6.88 -10.07
N VAL A 80 14.71 7.10 -11.12
CA VAL A 80 13.28 6.73 -11.14
C VAL A 80 13.11 5.22 -11.01
N CYS A 81 13.89 4.42 -11.75
CA CYS A 81 13.89 2.96 -11.63
C CYS A 81 14.20 2.52 -10.19
N TYR A 82 15.21 3.10 -9.55
CA TYR A 82 15.54 2.78 -8.16
C TYR A 82 14.41 3.11 -7.17
N LEU A 83 13.73 4.25 -7.35
CA LEU A 83 12.58 4.62 -6.52
C LEU A 83 11.43 3.63 -6.67
N ILE A 84 11.13 3.18 -7.90
CA ILE A 84 10.12 2.15 -8.16
C ILE A 84 10.47 0.85 -7.44
N ILE A 85 11.73 0.40 -7.53
CA ILE A 85 12.20 -0.82 -6.83
C ILE A 85 12.01 -0.70 -5.31
N LEU A 86 12.31 0.47 -4.73
CA LEU A 86 12.10 0.71 -3.31
C LEU A 86 10.62 0.74 -2.92
N GLU A 87 9.75 1.30 -3.75
CA GLU A 87 8.30 1.29 -3.55
C GLU A 87 7.75 -0.13 -3.53
N GLU A 88 8.13 -0.96 -4.52
CA GLU A 88 7.71 -2.37 -4.58
C GLU A 88 8.25 -3.17 -3.39
N SER A 89 9.50 -2.93 -2.98
CA SER A 89 10.06 -3.54 -1.77
C SER A 89 9.26 -3.18 -0.51
N ARG A 90 8.84 -1.91 -0.38
CA ARG A 90 8.01 -1.45 0.74
C ARG A 90 6.61 -2.07 0.70
N LYS A 91 5.98 -2.14 -0.47
CA LYS A 91 4.68 -2.79 -0.66
C LYS A 91 4.74 -4.26 -0.25
N ARG A 92 5.75 -5.00 -0.72
CA ARG A 92 5.97 -6.40 -0.34
C ARG A 92 6.17 -6.56 1.16
N LYS A 93 7.02 -5.74 1.79
CA LYS A 93 7.22 -5.77 3.25
C LYS A 93 5.92 -5.51 4.01
N SER A 94 5.09 -4.57 3.53
CA SER A 94 3.78 -4.29 4.11
C SER A 94 2.83 -5.49 3.98
N GLN A 95 2.78 -6.12 2.81
CA GLN A 95 1.97 -7.32 2.57
C GLN A 95 2.44 -8.51 3.41
N ILE A 96 3.74 -8.74 3.55
CA ILE A 96 4.29 -9.77 4.43
C ILE A 96 3.89 -9.51 5.88
N LYS A 97 4.03 -8.26 6.36
CA LYS A 97 3.60 -7.90 7.72
C LYS A 97 2.10 -8.11 7.91
N LEU A 98 1.28 -7.79 6.91
CA LEU A 98 -0.16 -8.03 6.95
C LEU A 98 -0.45 -9.53 7.02
N ARG A 99 0.17 -10.35 6.16
CA ARG A 99 0.03 -11.81 6.17
C ARG A 99 0.50 -12.43 7.48
N GLN A 100 1.61 -11.93 8.06
CA GLN A 100 2.09 -12.38 9.37
C GLN A 100 1.10 -12.01 10.47
N LYS A 101 0.54 -10.80 10.47
CA LYS A 101 -0.52 -10.42 11.42
C LYS A 101 -1.75 -11.30 11.30
N LEU A 102 -2.18 -11.63 10.08
CA LEU A 102 -3.27 -12.57 9.84
C LEU A 102 -2.93 -13.96 10.36
N ARG A 103 -1.75 -14.50 10.05
CA ARG A 103 -1.30 -15.80 10.60
C ARG A 103 -1.15 -15.82 12.11
N CYS A 104 -0.78 -14.71 12.74
CA CYS A 104 -0.76 -14.61 14.20
C CYS A 104 -2.15 -14.59 14.81
N LEU A 105 -3.17 -14.08 14.09
CA LEU A 105 -4.57 -14.25 14.49
C LEU A 105 -4.98 -15.72 14.33
N ASP A 106 -4.61 -16.36 13.22
CA ASP A 106 -4.89 -17.78 12.99
C ASP A 106 -4.17 -18.69 14.02
N ASN A 107 -2.95 -18.35 14.46
CA ASN A 107 -2.23 -19.11 15.48
C ASN A 107 -2.75 -18.89 16.91
N ILE A 108 -3.49 -17.81 17.18
CA ILE A 108 -4.28 -17.70 18.42
C ILE A 108 -5.48 -18.65 18.34
N GLN A 109 -6.02 -18.87 17.13
CA GLN A 109 -7.05 -19.88 16.87
C GLN A 109 -6.51 -21.31 16.83
N ALA A 110 -5.25 -21.55 16.48
CA ALA A 110 -4.68 -22.91 16.36
C ALA A 110 -4.37 -23.63 17.70
N VAL A 111 -4.64 -23.01 18.85
CA VAL A 111 -4.76 -23.73 20.13
C VAL A 111 -6.17 -24.32 20.30
N SER A 112 -7.12 -23.92 19.44
CA SER A 112 -8.42 -24.54 19.26
C SER A 112 -8.42 -25.37 17.97
N GLU A 113 -8.09 -26.65 18.17
CA GLU A 113 -8.24 -27.82 17.31
C GLU A 113 -9.00 -27.68 15.96
N GLN A 114 -8.42 -28.30 14.91
CA GLN A 114 -9.16 -29.02 13.87
C GLN A 114 -10.41 -28.34 13.28
N SER A 115 -10.24 -27.23 12.55
CA SER A 115 -11.33 -26.69 11.73
C SER A 115 -10.96 -26.73 10.25
N SER A 116 -11.58 -27.68 9.56
CA SER A 116 -11.68 -27.78 8.12
C SER A 116 -12.18 -26.45 7.54
N TYR A 117 -11.44 -25.89 6.60
CA TYR A 117 -11.80 -24.73 5.78
C TYR A 117 -13.16 -24.95 5.05
N SER A 118 -14.25 -24.71 5.76
CA SER A 118 -15.64 -24.64 5.28
C SER A 118 -16.58 -24.22 6.43
N GLU A 119 -16.21 -23.24 7.25
CA GLU A 119 -17.18 -22.59 8.12
C GLU A 119 -17.86 -21.49 7.31
N ALA A 120 -19.06 -21.81 6.80
CA ALA A 120 -20.06 -20.78 6.65
C ALA A 120 -20.12 -20.04 7.99
N PHE A 121 -19.88 -18.72 7.99
CA PHE A 121 -20.11 -17.91 9.18
C PHE A 121 -21.50 -18.28 9.72
N SER A 122 -21.57 -18.84 10.93
CA SER A 122 -22.86 -19.14 11.53
C SER A 122 -23.66 -17.84 11.63
N GLU A 123 -24.96 -17.91 11.39
CA GLU A 123 -25.85 -16.74 11.58
C GLU A 123 -25.65 -16.15 12.99
N GLU A 124 -25.41 -17.01 13.97
CA GLU A 124 -25.07 -16.66 15.36
C GLU A 124 -23.82 -15.77 15.49
N LEU A 125 -22.76 -16.03 14.70
CA LEU A 125 -21.54 -15.23 14.73
C LEU A 125 -21.76 -13.86 14.06
N ILE A 126 -22.57 -13.82 13.01
CA ILE A 126 -22.96 -12.57 12.34
C ILE A 126 -23.81 -11.71 13.29
N ASP A 127 -24.80 -12.31 13.96
CA ASP A 127 -25.68 -11.64 14.92
C ASP A 127 -24.89 -11.13 16.13
N SER A 128 -24.00 -11.95 16.68
CA SER A 128 -23.09 -11.54 17.77
C SER A 128 -22.18 -10.38 17.37
N LEU A 129 -21.62 -10.42 16.17
CA LEU A 129 -20.82 -9.32 15.62
C LEU A 129 -21.66 -8.05 15.48
N TRP A 130 -22.90 -8.18 15.00
CA TRP A 130 -23.83 -7.08 14.82
C TRP A 130 -24.23 -6.45 16.16
N ASP A 131 -24.52 -7.25 17.18
CA ASP A 131 -24.83 -6.77 18.53
C ASP A 131 -23.63 -6.07 19.18
N SER A 132 -22.45 -6.65 18.99
CA SER A 132 -21.19 -6.08 19.45
C SER A 132 -20.90 -4.73 18.80
N PHE A 133 -21.14 -4.63 17.48
CA PHE A 133 -21.01 -3.39 16.73
C PHE A 133 -22.06 -2.37 17.14
N SER A 134 -23.31 -2.79 17.30
CA SER A 134 -24.44 -1.95 17.71
C SER A 134 -24.22 -1.28 19.07
N ALA A 135 -23.53 -1.98 19.98
CA ALA A 135 -23.17 -1.48 21.30
C ALA A 135 -22.00 -0.47 21.34
N LEU A 136 -21.29 -0.26 20.22
CA LEU A 136 -20.26 0.78 20.15
C LEU A 136 -20.88 2.19 20.20
N THR A 137 -20.10 3.17 20.66
CA THR A 137 -20.50 4.57 20.56
C THR A 137 -20.54 5.01 19.10
N GLU A 138 -21.37 6.00 18.76
CA GLU A 138 -21.49 6.45 17.38
C GLU A 138 -20.16 6.98 16.82
N SER A 139 -19.39 7.68 17.66
CA SER A 139 -18.03 8.12 17.32
C SER A 139 -17.09 6.95 17.03
N ASP A 140 -17.14 5.87 17.83
CA ASP A 140 -16.34 4.67 17.59
C ASP A 140 -16.76 3.97 16.28
N LYS A 141 -18.08 3.86 16.01
CA LYS A 141 -18.62 3.27 14.78
C LYS A 141 -18.15 4.04 13.54
N GLU A 142 -18.24 5.38 13.58
CA GLU A 142 -17.87 6.22 12.45
C GLU A 142 -16.36 6.14 12.16
N ILE A 143 -15.51 6.12 13.19
CA ILE A 143 -14.07 5.93 13.02
C ILE A 143 -13.78 4.58 12.37
N LEU A 144 -14.44 3.50 12.80
CA LEU A 144 -14.25 2.19 12.20
C LEU A 144 -14.76 2.15 10.75
N ARG A 145 -15.90 2.77 10.46
CA ARG A 145 -16.44 2.88 9.10
C ARG A 145 -15.45 3.57 8.17
N LEU A 146 -15.01 4.78 8.52
CA LEU A 146 -14.07 5.55 7.70
C LEU A 146 -12.72 4.82 7.53
N ARG A 147 -12.28 4.12 8.57
CA ARG A 147 -10.98 3.43 8.54
C ARG A 147 -10.99 2.11 7.78
N ILE A 148 -12.00 1.28 7.99
CA ILE A 148 -12.05 -0.11 7.49
C ILE A 148 -12.83 -0.18 6.18
N VAL A 149 -14.01 0.45 6.13
CA VAL A 149 -14.88 0.41 4.95
C VAL A 149 -14.39 1.39 3.88
N SER A 150 -14.07 2.63 4.26
CA SER A 150 -13.59 3.66 3.31
C SER A 150 -12.08 3.66 3.10
N GLY A 151 -11.31 2.89 3.88
CA GLY A 151 -9.86 2.73 3.71
C GLY A 151 -9.03 4.00 3.97
N LEU A 152 -9.60 5.02 4.62
CA LEU A 152 -8.97 6.32 4.79
C LEU A 152 -7.84 6.29 5.82
N SER A 153 -6.80 7.10 5.60
CA SER A 153 -5.72 7.33 6.57
C SER A 153 -6.21 8.13 7.79
N TRP A 154 -5.50 8.01 8.92
CA TRP A 154 -5.84 8.75 10.15
C TRP A 154 -5.87 10.28 9.95
N ARG A 155 -5.04 10.78 9.04
CA ARG A 155 -5.00 12.19 8.66
C ARG A 155 -6.26 12.61 7.91
N GLU A 156 -6.69 11.82 6.92
CA GLU A 156 -7.91 12.07 6.16
C GLU A 156 -9.15 11.99 7.06
N ILE A 157 -9.20 11.00 7.96
CA ILE A 157 -10.28 10.88 8.95
C ILE A 157 -10.32 12.13 9.84
N ALA A 158 -9.18 12.57 10.35
CA ALA A 158 -9.09 13.78 11.17
C ALA A 158 -9.58 15.03 10.43
N ILE A 159 -9.28 15.17 9.14
CA ILE A 159 -9.77 16.29 8.32
C ILE A 159 -11.29 16.22 8.19
N ILE A 160 -11.84 15.05 7.83
CA ILE A 160 -13.29 14.86 7.67
C ILE A 160 -14.06 15.17 8.97
N LEU A 161 -13.55 14.73 10.12
CA LEU A 161 -14.21 14.99 11.41
C LEU A 161 -14.21 16.48 11.77
N VAL A 162 -13.16 17.21 11.39
CA VAL A 162 -13.09 18.67 11.58
C VAL A 162 -14.05 19.38 10.62
N GLU A 163 -14.10 18.96 9.35
CA GLU A 163 -15.02 19.53 8.35
C GLU A 163 -16.49 19.31 8.72
N ARG A 164 -16.81 18.21 9.41
CA ARG A 164 -18.15 17.91 9.93
C ARG A 164 -18.48 18.59 11.25
N GLY A 165 -17.51 19.26 11.88
CA GLY A 165 -17.67 19.89 13.20
C GLY A 165 -17.73 18.89 14.36
N GLU A 166 -17.37 17.63 14.14
CA GLU A 166 -17.27 16.60 15.19
C GLU A 166 -15.99 16.79 16.03
N GLU A 167 -14.97 17.41 15.46
CA GLU A 167 -13.76 17.85 16.16
C GLU A 167 -13.52 19.35 15.91
N PRO A 168 -13.07 20.11 16.92
CA PRO A 168 -13.04 21.57 16.85
C PRO A 168 -11.95 22.13 15.91
N SER A 169 -10.82 21.42 15.75
CA SER A 169 -9.75 21.84 14.84
C SER A 169 -8.78 20.71 14.55
N PHE A 170 -8.09 20.80 13.41
CA PHE A 170 -7.01 19.88 13.08
C PHE A 170 -5.74 20.26 13.84
N HIS A 171 -5.33 19.43 14.80
CA HIS A 171 -4.08 19.61 15.56
C HIS A 171 -3.23 18.33 15.56
N LYS A 172 -1.93 18.46 15.85
CA LYS A 172 -0.94 17.36 15.84
C LYS A 172 -1.32 16.16 16.73
N GLY A 173 -2.11 16.39 17.79
CA GLY A 173 -2.58 15.36 18.70
C GLY A 173 -3.81 14.57 18.23
N LEU A 174 -4.45 14.96 17.12
CA LEU A 174 -5.72 14.38 16.69
C LEU A 174 -5.52 13.00 16.08
N GLU A 175 -4.56 12.83 15.18
CA GLU A 175 -4.31 11.53 14.55
C GLU A 175 -3.93 10.43 15.58
N PRO A 176 -3.04 10.67 16.57
CA PRO A 176 -2.78 9.70 17.62
C PRO A 176 -4.01 9.40 18.50
N LYS A 177 -4.83 10.41 18.80
CA LYS A 177 -6.10 10.25 19.55
C LYS A 177 -7.05 9.32 18.80
N LEU A 178 -7.32 9.60 17.52
CA LEU A 178 -8.21 8.80 16.68
C LEU A 178 -7.69 7.38 16.48
N ARG A 179 -6.37 7.21 16.33
CA ARG A 179 -5.76 5.89 16.25
C ARG A 179 -6.02 5.08 17.53
N LYS A 180 -5.75 5.67 18.69
CA LYS A 180 -5.97 5.02 19.99
C LYS A 180 -7.45 4.74 20.23
N GLN A 181 -8.34 5.61 19.75
CA GLN A 181 -9.78 5.41 19.80
C GLN A 181 -10.21 4.22 18.93
N GLY A 182 -9.75 4.16 17.67
CA GLY A 182 -10.02 3.03 16.78
C GLY A 182 -9.48 1.70 17.32
N GLU A 183 -8.28 1.71 17.92
CA GLU A 183 -7.73 0.53 18.61
C GLU A 183 -8.63 0.07 19.76
N ARG A 184 -9.11 1.00 20.61
CA ARG A 184 -10.04 0.68 21.70
C ARG A 184 -11.37 0.14 21.19
N ALA A 185 -11.91 0.71 20.11
CA ALA A 185 -13.15 0.25 19.49
C ALA A 185 -13.02 -1.19 18.97
N LEU A 186 -11.90 -1.52 18.32
CA LEU A 186 -11.60 -2.87 17.86
C LEU A 186 -11.43 -3.86 19.02
N VAL A 187 -10.79 -3.45 20.12
CA VAL A 187 -10.66 -4.28 21.31
C VAL A 187 -12.03 -4.56 21.93
N LYS A 188 -12.92 -3.56 22.01
CA LYS A 188 -14.30 -3.77 22.48
C LYS A 188 -15.06 -4.77 21.62
N LEU A 189 -14.95 -4.67 20.29
CA LEU A 189 -15.56 -5.63 19.36
C LEU A 189 -15.04 -7.05 19.59
N ARG A 190 -13.71 -7.22 19.68
CA ARG A 190 -13.11 -8.54 19.88
C ARG A 190 -13.53 -9.16 21.21
N ASN A 191 -13.47 -8.41 22.30
CA ASN A 191 -13.78 -8.93 23.62
C ASN A 191 -15.22 -9.44 23.71
N LYS A 192 -16.17 -8.80 23.02
CA LYS A 192 -17.56 -9.26 22.98
C LYS A 192 -17.76 -10.48 22.07
N LEU A 193 -17.02 -10.55 20.96
CA LEU A 193 -17.08 -11.72 20.09
C LEU A 193 -16.54 -12.97 20.81
N SER A 194 -15.42 -12.84 21.53
CA SER A 194 -14.83 -13.96 22.27
C SER A 194 -15.66 -14.43 23.46
N SER A 195 -16.55 -13.59 24.03
CA SER A 195 -17.47 -14.05 25.08
C SER A 195 -18.61 -14.95 24.56
N VAL A 196 -18.85 -14.97 23.25
CA VAL A 196 -19.86 -15.85 22.65
C VAL A 196 -19.31 -17.25 22.38
N ASP A 197 -18.01 -17.40 22.13
CA ASP A 197 -17.37 -18.71 21.95
C ASP A 197 -17.25 -19.51 23.28
N GLU A 198 -17.38 -18.85 24.43
CA GLU A 198 -17.27 -19.46 25.77
C GLU A 198 -18.64 -19.80 26.42
N SER A 199 -19.76 -19.48 25.78
CA SER A 199 -21.13 -19.67 26.31
C SER A 199 -21.87 -20.79 25.59
#